data_AF-A0A2S0L5H7-F1
#
_entry.id   AF-A0A2S0L5H7-F1
#
_cell.length_a   1.000
_cell.length_b   1.000
_cell.length_c   1.000
_cell.angle_alpha   90.00
_cell.angle_beta   90.00
_cell.angle_gamma   90.00
#
_symmetry.space_group_name_H-M   'P 1'
#
loop_
_entity.id
_entity.type
_entity.pdbx_description
1 polymer ?
#
loop_
_entity_poly.entity_id
_entity_poly.type
_entity_poly.pdbx_seq_one_letter_code
_entity_poly.pdbx_strand_id
1 'polypeptide(L)'
;MISLNNTLTAIMDKFKSIDAADTGIRTKVITKNLNVKKGINPLGSIGIEVDKIVSISGAVRYANYTLPLSYPMLNYGSGGYIEWGLATIVRSGNLELVSGAEWNNCKVKVVISYMGGVKLFKFKAFKRFAKLIKMGGVA
;
A
#
# COMPACT_ATOMS: atom_id res chain seq x y z
N MET A 1 29.91 -31.43 1.92
CA MET A 1 28.45 -31.31 2.13
C MET A 1 28.15 -29.83 2.36
N ILE A 2 27.53 -29.12 1.41
CA ILE A 2 27.22 -27.69 1.59
C ILE A 2 26.12 -27.60 2.64
N SER A 3 26.39 -26.89 3.74
CA SER A 3 25.44 -26.66 4.82
C SER A 3 24.16 -26.01 4.27
N LEU A 4 23.01 -26.63 4.57
CA LEU A 4 21.68 -26.15 4.19
C LEU A 4 21.46 -24.68 4.58
N ASN A 5 22.02 -24.26 5.72
CA ASN A 5 21.97 -22.88 6.21
C ASN A 5 22.77 -21.93 5.30
N ASN A 6 23.91 -22.36 4.78
CA ASN A 6 24.73 -21.55 3.87
C ASN A 6 24.01 -21.34 2.53
N THR A 7 23.36 -22.38 2.01
CA THR A 7 22.53 -22.29 0.80
C THR A 7 21.33 -21.37 0.99
N LEU A 8 20.63 -21.47 2.12
CA LEU A 8 19.47 -20.64 2.42
C LEU A 8 19.85 -19.15 2.54
N THR A 9 20.99 -18.88 3.16
CA THR A 9 21.53 -17.53 3.33
C THR A 9 21.91 -16.94 1.97
N ALA A 10 22.63 -17.70 1.14
CA ALA A 10 23.00 -17.29 -0.21
C ALA A 10 21.79 -16.97 -1.09
N ILE A 11 20.72 -17.78 -1.03
CA ILE A 11 19.49 -17.52 -1.77
C ILE A 11 18.80 -16.25 -1.23
N MET A 12 18.75 -16.06 0.09
CA MET A 12 18.13 -14.88 0.70
C MET A 12 18.88 -13.59 0.32
N ASP A 13 20.20 -13.62 0.30
CA ASP A 13 21.03 -12.49 -0.14
C ASP A 13 20.89 -12.24 -1.65
N LYS A 14 20.70 -13.30 -2.45
CA LYS A 14 20.35 -13.15 -3.86
C LYS A 14 18.97 -12.49 -4.04
N PHE A 15 17.97 -12.82 -3.23
CA PHE A 15 16.68 -12.14 -3.26
C PHE A 15 16.77 -10.68 -2.84
N LYS A 16 17.54 -10.37 -1.79
CA LYS A 16 17.76 -8.98 -1.37
C LYS A 16 18.46 -8.16 -2.45
N SER A 17 19.48 -8.72 -3.11
CA SER A 17 20.16 -8.03 -4.20
C SER A 17 19.26 -7.83 -5.43
N ILE A 18 18.39 -8.79 -5.74
CA ILE A 18 17.37 -8.61 -6.80
C ILE A 18 16.35 -7.53 -6.41
N ASP A 19 15.92 -7.49 -5.15
CA ASP A 19 15.00 -6.46 -4.65
C ASP A 19 15.63 -5.07 -4.69
N ALA A 20 16.89 -4.96 -4.28
CA ALA A 20 17.65 -3.71 -4.30
C ALA A 20 17.96 -3.22 -5.72
N ALA A 21 18.11 -4.14 -6.68
CA ALA A 21 18.32 -3.81 -8.09
C ALA A 21 17.00 -3.51 -8.85
N ASP A 22 15.84 -3.79 -8.26
CA ASP A 22 14.55 -3.50 -8.88
C ASP A 22 14.19 -2.01 -8.72
N THR A 23 14.60 -1.23 -9.71
CA THR A 23 14.27 0.20 -9.81
C THR A 23 12.92 0.44 -10.49
N GLY A 24 12.12 -0.60 -10.74
CA GLY A 24 10.83 -0.46 -11.40
C GLY A 24 9.77 0.19 -10.51
N ILE A 25 8.95 1.06 -11.09
CA ILE A 25 7.74 1.58 -10.43
C ILE A 25 6.66 0.49 -10.49
N ARG A 26 6.12 0.14 -9.33
CA ARG A 26 5.01 -0.78 -9.16
C ARG A 26 3.79 -0.06 -8.61
N THR A 27 2.62 -0.65 -8.86
CA THR A 27 1.35 -0.05 -8.46
C THR A 27 0.55 -1.03 -7.61
N LYS A 28 0.05 -0.55 -6.45
CA LYS A 28 -0.94 -1.24 -5.63
C LYS A 28 -2.24 -0.44 -5.63
N VAL A 29 -3.34 -1.13 -5.90
CA VAL A 29 -4.69 -0.53 -5.84
C VAL A 29 -5.42 -1.05 -4.61
N ILE A 30 -5.96 -0.14 -3.81
CA ILE A 30 -6.83 -0.44 -2.67
C ILE A 30 -8.20 0.12 -3.00
N THR A 31 -9.24 -0.71 -2.91
CA THR A 31 -10.63 -0.28 -3.06
C THR A 31 -11.41 -0.68 -1.82
N LYS A 32 -12.14 0.28 -1.23
CA LYS A 32 -13.02 0.03 -0.10
C LYS A 32 -14.35 0.75 -0.26
N ASN A 33 -15.41 0.07 0.17
CA ASN A 33 -16.71 0.70 0.39
C ASN A 33 -16.84 0.99 1.89
N LEU A 34 -17.10 2.23 2.27
CA LEU A 34 -17.29 2.62 3.67
C LEU A 34 -18.11 3.90 3.81
N ASN A 35 -18.67 4.12 4.99
CA ASN A 35 -19.07 5.45 5.44
C ASN A 35 -17.82 6.15 5.96
N VAL A 36 -17.45 7.27 5.34
CA VAL A 36 -16.31 8.09 5.73
C VAL A 36 -16.76 9.03 6.84
N LYS A 37 -16.10 8.95 7.99
CA LYS A 37 -16.30 9.87 9.11
C LYS A 37 -15.43 11.10 8.95
N LYS A 38 -15.78 12.19 9.63
CA LYS A 38 -14.89 13.34 9.79
C LYS A 38 -13.62 12.90 10.54
N GLY A 39 -12.47 13.35 10.09
CA GLY A 39 -11.17 12.93 10.60
C GLY A 39 -10.63 11.66 9.92
N ILE A 40 -10.04 10.75 10.69
CA ILE A 40 -9.21 9.63 10.20
C ILE A 40 -10.06 8.38 9.96
N ASN A 41 -9.93 7.79 8.77
CA ASN A 41 -10.61 6.57 8.37
C ASN A 41 -9.60 5.50 7.90
N PRO A 42 -9.41 4.39 8.63
CA PRO A 42 -8.42 3.39 8.26
C PRO A 42 -8.84 2.57 7.04
N LEU A 43 -8.03 2.63 5.99
CA LEU A 43 -8.18 1.82 4.77
C LEU A 43 -7.44 0.49 4.87
N GLY A 44 -6.50 0.35 5.82
CA GLY A 44 -5.84 -0.91 6.17
C GLY A 44 -4.35 -0.90 5.82
N SER A 45 -3.67 -2.02 6.11
CA SER A 45 -2.22 -2.13 5.90
C SER A 45 -1.84 -2.19 4.41
N ILE A 46 -0.82 -1.42 4.04
CA ILE A 46 -0.34 -1.38 2.65
C ILE A 46 0.71 -2.46 2.37
N GLY A 47 1.43 -2.96 3.39
CA GLY A 47 2.50 -3.94 3.20
C GLY A 47 3.58 -3.48 2.23
N ILE A 48 3.81 -2.17 2.17
CA ILE A 48 4.83 -1.48 1.38
C ILE A 48 5.64 -0.66 2.38
N GLU A 49 6.97 -0.70 2.26
CA GLU A 49 7.86 0.12 3.09
C GLU A 49 7.67 1.60 2.71
N VAL A 50 7.56 2.48 3.71
CA VAL A 50 7.09 3.86 3.50
C VAL A 50 8.05 4.67 2.62
N ASP A 51 9.35 4.42 2.77
CA ASP A 51 10.44 5.01 1.99
C ASP A 51 10.43 4.60 0.51
N LYS A 52 9.75 3.50 0.16
CA LYS A 52 9.58 3.08 -1.23
C LYS A 52 8.40 3.77 -1.92
N ILE A 53 7.50 4.44 -1.21
CA ILE A 53 6.33 5.07 -1.81
C ILE A 53 6.75 6.30 -2.62
N VAL A 54 6.38 6.32 -3.90
CA VAL A 54 6.66 7.42 -4.83
C VAL A 54 5.47 8.38 -4.88
N SER A 55 4.26 7.84 -4.98
CA SER A 55 3.05 8.67 -5.05
C SER A 55 1.83 7.92 -4.55
N ILE A 56 0.90 8.66 -3.95
CA ILE A 56 -0.43 8.18 -3.59
C ILE A 56 -1.43 9.05 -4.33
N SER A 57 -2.29 8.42 -5.12
CA SER A 57 -3.37 9.09 -5.85
C SER A 57 -4.67 8.31 -5.68
N GLY A 58 -5.78 8.86 -6.13
CA GLY A 58 -7.04 8.13 -6.15
C GLY A 58 -8.27 9.03 -6.20
N ALA A 59 -9.41 8.44 -5.89
CA ALA A 59 -10.68 9.14 -5.85
C ALA A 59 -11.66 8.50 -4.86
N VAL A 60 -12.57 9.31 -4.34
CA VAL A 60 -13.74 8.90 -3.59
C VAL A 60 -14.97 9.14 -4.44
N ARG A 61 -15.73 8.08 -4.73
CA ARG A 61 -17.05 8.21 -5.34
C ARG A 61 -18.10 8.28 -4.23
N TYR A 62 -18.87 9.34 -4.22
CA TYR A 62 -19.94 9.61 -3.28
C TYR A 62 -21.17 10.09 -4.06
N ALA A 63 -22.32 9.41 -3.91
CA ALA A 63 -23.50 9.65 -4.74
C ALA A 63 -23.14 9.73 -6.24
N ASN A 64 -23.38 10.88 -6.87
CA ASN A 64 -23.06 11.15 -8.27
C ASN A 64 -21.73 11.91 -8.46
N TYR A 65 -20.99 12.18 -7.39
CA TYR A 65 -19.73 12.89 -7.41
C TYR A 65 -18.54 11.92 -7.44
N THR A 66 -17.51 12.30 -8.19
CA THR A 66 -16.18 11.70 -8.10
C THR A 66 -15.22 12.77 -7.60
N LEU A 67 -14.74 12.59 -6.38
CA LEU A 67 -13.86 13.52 -5.70
C LEU A 67 -12.43 13.00 -5.79
N PRO A 68 -11.53 13.65 -6.55
CA PRO A 68 -10.13 13.23 -6.59
C PRO A 68 -9.49 13.43 -5.21
N LEU A 69 -8.61 12.50 -4.84
CA LEU A 69 -7.76 12.62 -3.65
C LEU A 69 -6.59 13.54 -3.99
N SER A 70 -6.81 14.85 -3.93
CA SER A 70 -5.77 15.87 -4.08
C SER A 70 -5.68 16.69 -2.80
N TYR A 71 -4.46 16.87 -2.29
CA TYR A 71 -4.20 17.82 -1.21
C TYR A 71 -3.41 19.02 -1.74
N PRO A 72 -3.91 20.26 -1.58
CA PRO A 72 -5.29 20.63 -1.30
C PRO A 72 -6.20 20.41 -2.51
N MET A 73 -7.48 20.14 -2.27
CA MET A 73 -8.50 20.25 -3.32
C MET A 73 -8.61 21.74 -3.68
N LEU A 74 -7.82 22.20 -4.65
CA LEU A 74 -7.99 23.51 -5.28
C LEU A 74 -9.30 23.48 -6.06
N ASN A 75 -10.41 23.74 -5.39
CA ASN A 75 -11.73 23.71 -6.00
C ASN A 75 -12.10 25.11 -6.50
N TYR A 76 -12.21 25.27 -7.83
CA TYR A 76 -12.37 26.54 -8.54
C TYR A 76 -13.80 27.13 -8.50
N GLY A 77 -14.71 26.62 -7.66
CA GLY A 77 -16.15 26.95 -7.74
C GLY A 77 -16.82 27.56 -6.50
N SER A 78 -16.35 27.27 -5.27
CA SER A 78 -16.93 27.83 -4.03
C SER A 78 -16.05 27.52 -2.82
N GLY A 79 -15.87 28.50 -1.93
CA GLY A 79 -15.01 28.39 -0.73
C GLY A 79 -15.47 27.36 0.30
N GLY A 80 -16.75 26.97 0.31
CA GLY A 80 -17.28 25.97 1.24
C GLY A 80 -16.74 24.55 1.02
N TYR A 81 -16.18 24.26 -0.16
CA TYR A 81 -15.63 22.94 -0.48
C TYR A 81 -14.26 22.65 0.16
N ILE A 82 -13.59 23.66 0.74
CA ILE A 82 -12.35 23.47 1.50
C ILE A 82 -12.61 22.63 2.76
N GLU A 83 -13.80 22.77 3.35
CA GLU A 83 -14.23 21.99 4.53
C GLU A 83 -14.49 20.51 4.22
N TRP A 84 -14.58 20.17 2.93
CA TRP A 84 -14.84 18.81 2.43
C TRP A 84 -13.57 18.09 1.99
N GLY A 85 -12.40 18.69 2.26
CA GLY A 85 -11.10 18.18 1.83
C GLY A 85 -10.90 16.70 2.15
N LEU A 86 -10.41 15.97 1.15
CA LEU A 86 -10.05 14.55 1.27
C LEU A 86 -8.55 14.39 1.02
N ALA A 87 -7.87 13.70 1.93
CA ALA A 87 -6.45 13.40 1.80
C ALA A 87 -6.18 11.95 2.19
N THR A 88 -5.20 11.33 1.55
CA THR A 88 -4.69 10.03 1.99
C THR A 88 -3.31 10.19 2.58
N ILE A 89 -3.12 9.59 3.74
CA ILE A 89 -1.82 9.54 4.43
C ILE A 89 -1.46 8.09 4.73
N VAL A 90 -0.16 7.85 4.91
CA VAL A 90 0.34 6.58 5.43
C VAL A 90 0.89 6.83 6.82
N ARG A 91 0.31 6.17 7.83
CA ARG A 91 0.73 6.27 9.23
C ARG A 91 1.01 4.88 9.76
N SER A 92 2.24 4.64 10.20
CA SER A 92 2.69 3.35 10.77
C SER A 92 2.38 2.14 9.86
N GLY A 93 2.56 2.29 8.53
CA GLY A 93 2.32 1.22 7.55
C GLY A 93 0.83 0.97 7.22
N ASN A 94 -0.08 1.80 7.73
CA ASN A 94 -1.50 1.78 7.39
C ASN A 94 -1.85 2.96 6.50
N LEU A 95 -2.66 2.69 5.48
CA LEU A 95 -3.29 3.73 4.68
C LEU A 95 -4.51 4.27 5.42
N GLU A 96 -4.57 5.59 5.55
CA GLU A 96 -5.66 6.31 6.20
C GLU A 96 -6.22 7.38 5.25
N LEU A 97 -7.55 7.49 5.21
CA LEU A 97 -8.25 8.59 4.54
C LEU A 97 -8.64 9.62 5.60
N VAL A 98 -8.12 10.84 5.45
CA VAL A 98 -8.50 12.00 6.24
C VAL A 98 -9.60 12.75 5.49
N SER A 99 -10.69 13.07 6.19
CA SER A 99 -11.82 13.80 5.63
C SER A 99 -12.19 14.99 6.50
N GLY A 100 -12.46 16.14 5.88
CA GLY A 100 -13.02 17.32 6.57
C GLY A 100 -14.51 17.18 6.92
N ALA A 101 -15.23 16.25 6.27
CA ALA A 101 -16.66 16.04 6.43
C ALA A 101 -17.05 14.55 6.55
N GLU A 102 -18.30 14.28 6.89
CA GLU A 102 -18.87 12.93 6.88
C GLU A 102 -19.52 12.62 5.53
N TRP A 103 -19.33 11.40 5.03
CA TRP A 103 -19.85 10.96 3.75
C TRP A 103 -20.34 9.51 3.83
N ASN A 104 -21.58 9.27 3.42
CA ASN A 104 -22.18 7.93 3.47
C ASN A 104 -22.03 7.19 2.14
N ASN A 105 -21.93 5.86 2.20
CA ASN A 105 -21.89 4.97 1.03
C ASN A 105 -20.80 5.32 0.02
N CYS A 106 -19.59 5.63 0.51
CA CYS A 106 -18.47 5.99 -0.35
C CYS A 106 -17.78 4.76 -0.91
N LYS A 107 -17.37 4.84 -2.18
CA LYS A 107 -16.39 3.93 -2.78
C LYS A 107 -15.06 4.65 -2.93
N VAL A 108 -14.11 4.30 -2.07
CA VAL A 108 -12.76 4.85 -2.03
C VAL A 108 -11.84 3.97 -2.86
N LYS A 109 -11.15 4.55 -3.83
CA LYS A 109 -10.10 3.89 -4.63
C LYS A 109 -8.80 4.66 -4.47
N VAL A 110 -7.77 4.00 -3.95
CA VAL A 110 -6.43 4.55 -3.78
C VAL A 110 -5.45 3.74 -4.63
N VAL A 111 -4.57 4.45 -5.31
CA VAL A 111 -3.50 3.92 -6.15
C VAL A 111 -2.19 4.39 -5.55
N ILE A 112 -1.37 3.43 -5.11
CA ILE A 112 -0.06 3.68 -4.52
C ILE A 112 0.97 3.21 -5.54
N SER A 113 1.79 4.14 -6.01
CA SER A 113 2.98 3.83 -6.81
C SER A 113 4.21 3.81 -5.91
N TYR A 114 5.04 2.79 -6.04
CA TYR A 114 6.20 2.57 -5.18
C TYR A 114 7.36 1.93 -5.94
N MET A 115 8.59 2.19 -5.50
CA MET A 115 9.82 1.63 -6.06
C MET A 115 10.06 0.20 -5.57
N GLY A 116 10.41 -0.68 -6.50
CA GLY A 116 10.90 -2.02 -6.19
C GLY A 116 9.87 -2.96 -5.55
N GLY A 117 10.36 -4.02 -4.91
CA GLY A 117 9.55 -4.99 -4.17
C GLY A 117 9.35 -6.30 -4.92
N VAL A 118 10.14 -7.33 -4.64
CA VAL A 118 9.87 -8.73 -5.04
C VAL A 118 8.40 -9.05 -4.75
N LYS A 119 7.64 -9.53 -5.76
CA LYS A 119 6.20 -9.85 -5.61
C LYS A 119 5.98 -10.56 -4.27
N LEU A 120 5.10 -10.04 -3.40
CA LEU A 120 4.78 -10.60 -2.08
C LEU A 120 4.56 -12.11 -2.11
N PHE A 121 4.04 -12.64 -3.21
CA PHE A 121 3.91 -14.07 -3.49
C PHE A 121 5.25 -14.82 -3.51
N LYS A 122 6.26 -14.31 -4.23
CA LYS A 122 7.61 -14.90 -4.29
C LYS A 122 8.28 -14.87 -2.91
N PHE A 123 8.12 -13.79 -2.16
CA PHE A 123 8.70 -13.68 -0.81
C PHE A 123 7.99 -14.57 0.22
N LYS A 124 6.65 -14.69 0.16
CA LYS A 124 5.89 -15.64 1.01
C LYS A 124 6.20 -17.10 0.67
N ALA A 125 6.27 -17.44 -0.61
CA ALA A 125 6.65 -18.77 -1.07
C ALA A 125 8.07 -19.11 -0.59
N PHE A 126 9.02 -18.18 -0.72
CA PHE A 126 10.37 -18.34 -0.19
C PHE A 126 10.39 -18.49 1.33
N LYS A 127 9.67 -17.66 2.10
CA LYS A 127 9.58 -17.80 3.56
C LYS A 127 8.99 -19.15 3.98
N ARG A 128 7.98 -19.65 3.27
CA ARG A 128 7.42 -20.99 3.50
C ARG A 128 8.42 -22.08 3.16
N PHE A 129 9.10 -21.98 2.02
CA PHE A 129 10.12 -22.92 1.58
C PHE A 129 11.31 -22.96 2.56
N ALA A 130 11.82 -21.79 2.97
CA ALA A 130 12.85 -21.63 3.99
C ALA A 130 12.44 -22.19 5.36
N LYS A 131 11.16 -22.01 5.74
CA LYS A 131 10.61 -22.60 6.97
C LYS A 131 10.54 -24.11 6.88
N LEU A 132 10.08 -24.67 5.75
CA LEU A 132 10.05 -26.11 5.50
C LEU A 132 11.45 -26.72 5.57
N ILE A 133 12.43 -26.08 4.93
CA ILE A 133 13.84 -26.49 4.97
C ILE A 133 14.40 -26.48 6.41
N LYS A 134 14.08 -25.46 7.21
CA LYS A 134 14.53 -25.36 8.60
C LYS A 134 13.83 -26.34 9.55
N MET A 135 12.62 -26.79 9.23
CA MET A 135 11.86 -27.75 10.04
C MET A 135 12.30 -29.21 9.82
N GLY A 136 13.37 -29.42 9.06
CA GLY A 136 13.91 -30.73 8.72
C GLY A 136 13.52 -31.09 7.31
N GLY A 137 14.51 -31.52 6.51
CA GLY A 137 14.23 -32.31 5.32
C GLY A 137 13.39 -33.51 5.74
N VAL A 138 12.08 -33.42 5.53
CA VAL A 138 11.17 -34.54 5.65
C VAL A 138 10.77 -34.85 4.22
N ALA A 139 11.35 -35.96 3.75
CA ALA A 139 11.04 -36.79 2.57
C ALA A 139 10.22 -36.15 1.44
#